data_AF-A0A1W9WSI3-F1
#
_entry.id   AF-A0A1W9WSI3-F1
#
_cell.length_a   1.000
_cell.length_b   1.000
_cell.length_c   1.000
_cell.angle_alpha   90.00
_cell.angle_beta   90.00
_cell.angle_gamma   90.00
#
_symmetry.space_group_name_H-M   'P 1'
#
loop_
_entity.id
_entity.type
_entity.pdbx_description
1 polymer ?
#
loop_
_entity_poly.entity_id
_entity_poly.type
_entity_poly.pdbx_seq_one_letter_code
_entity_poly.pdbx_strand_id
1 'polypeptide(L)' 'MNTVLTLDVAGKNIEDLTTEELKAIAAEAGRKAYENAKKRGSPVTELREGRLVWVYPDGRTEQIRD' A
#
# COMPACT_ATOMS: atom_id res chain seq x y z
N MET A 1 7.27 9.77 -18.63
CA MET A 1 5.96 9.24 -19.06
C MET A 1 5.47 8.32 -17.94
N ASN A 2 4.47 8.74 -17.18
CA ASN A 2 3.96 7.96 -16.05
C ASN A 2 2.69 7.23 -16.53
N THR A 3 2.88 6.04 -17.11
CA THR A 3 1.76 5.21 -17.57
C THR A 3 1.08 4.64 -16.33
N VAL A 4 0.04 5.34 -15.86
CA VAL A 4 -0.92 4.76 -14.93
C VAL A 4 -1.62 3.66 -15.72
N LEU A 5 -1.15 2.43 -15.56
CA LEU A 5 -1.85 1.22 -15.99
C LEU A 5 -3.16 1.16 -15.20
N THR A 6 -4.21 1.79 -15.72
CA THR A 6 -5.59 1.44 -15.38
C THR A 6 -5.83 0.03 -15.89
N LEU A 7 -5.43 -0.95 -15.08
CA LEU A 7 -5.71 -2.36 -15.30
C LEU A 7 -7.21 -2.58 -15.10
N ASP A 8 -7.92 -2.80 -16.19
CA ASP A 8 -9.30 -3.28 -16.17
C ASP A 8 -9.28 -4.79 -15.85
N VAL A 9 -9.26 -5.10 -14.56
CA VAL A 9 -9.23 -6.47 -14.03
C VAL A 9 -10.62 -6.95 -13.60
N ALA A 10 -11.66 -6.17 -13.88
CA ALA A 10 -13.02 -6.51 -13.46
C ALA A 10 -13.50 -7.77 -14.17
N GLY A 11 -13.83 -8.81 -13.41
CA GLY A 11 -14.43 -10.05 -13.92
C GLY A 11 -13.46 -11.17 -14.35
N LYS A 12 -12.14 -11.02 -14.12
CA LYS A 12 -11.18 -12.13 -14.30
C LYS A 12 -11.07 -12.97 -13.03
N ASN A 13 -10.89 -14.29 -13.15
CA ASN A 13 -10.52 -15.12 -11.99
C ASN A 13 -9.07 -14.82 -11.59
N ILE A 14 -8.74 -15.00 -10.30
CA ILE A 14 -7.39 -14.76 -9.78
C ILE A 14 -6.35 -15.66 -10.47
N GLU A 15 -6.75 -16.88 -10.80
CA GLU A 15 -5.92 -17.88 -11.50
C GLU A 15 -5.60 -17.53 -12.96
N ASP A 16 -6.38 -16.62 -13.56
CA ASP A 16 -6.17 -16.12 -14.93
C ASP A 16 -5.26 -14.88 -14.98
N LEU A 17 -4.82 -14.38 -13.82
CA LEU A 17 -3.99 -13.18 -13.72
C LEU A 17 -2.51 -13.52 -13.77
N THR A 18 -1.79 -12.72 -14.55
CA THR A 18 -0.33 -12.75 -14.54
C THR A 18 0.21 -12.27 -13.19
N THR A 19 1.43 -12.67 -12.86
CA THR A 19 2.13 -12.18 -11.67
C THR A 19 2.22 -10.65 -11.63
N GLU A 20 2.39 -10.00 -12.78
CA GLU A 20 2.47 -8.53 -12.85
C GLU A 20 1.11 -7.87 -12.61
N GLU A 21 0.01 -8.45 -13.11
CA GLU A 21 -1.35 -7.99 -12.78
C GLU A 21 -1.63 -8.14 -11.28
N LEU A 22 -1.24 -9.27 -10.67
CA LEU A 22 -1.39 -9.50 -9.22
C LEU A 22 -0.57 -8.50 -8.39
N LYS A 23 0.68 -8.22 -8.78
CA LYS A 23 1.52 -7.20 -8.14
C LYS A 23 0.88 -5.82 -8.21
N ALA A 24 0.34 -5.45 -9.38
CA ALA A 24 -0.30 -4.16 -9.56
C ALA A 24 -1.57 -4.02 -8.69
N ILE A 25 -2.38 -5.07 -8.58
CA ILE A 25 -3.55 -5.11 -7.68
C ILE A 25 -3.12 -4.96 -6.23
N ALA A 26 -2.11 -5.72 -5.79
CA ALA A 26 -1.59 -5.65 -4.42
C ALA A 26 -1.04 -4.25 -4.09
N ALA A 27 -0.30 -3.64 -5.01
CA ALA A 27 0.22 -2.28 -4.86
C ALA A 27 -0.90 -1.25 -4.72
N GLU A 28 -1.93 -1.33 -5.57
CA GLU A 28 -3.08 -0.41 -5.52
C GLU A 28 -3.91 -0.61 -4.24
N ALA A 29 -4.13 -1.86 -3.81
CA ALA A 29 -4.80 -2.18 -2.55
C ALA A 29 -4.02 -1.64 -1.35
N GLY A 30 -2.69 -1.83 -1.31
CA GLY A 30 -1.80 -1.29 -0.28
C GLY A 30 -1.84 0.23 -0.22
N ARG A 31 -1.78 0.91 -1.37
CA ARG A 31 -1.90 2.36 -1.46
C ARG A 31 -3.23 2.86 -0.90
N LYS A 32 -4.35 2.24 -1.28
CA LYS A 32 -5.69 2.57 -0.75
C LYS A 32 -5.79 2.36 0.76
N ALA A 33 -5.24 1.25 1.27
CA ALA A 33 -5.23 0.95 2.70
C ALA A 33 -4.45 2.03 3.49
N TYR A 34 -3.28 2.42 2.99
CA TYR A 34 -2.45 3.48 3.57
C TYR A 34 -3.17 4.83 3.61
N GLU A 35 -3.77 5.26 2.49
CA GLU A 35 -4.54 6.51 2.42
C GLU A 35 -5.76 6.49 3.36
N ASN A 36 -6.46 5.36 3.44
CA ASN A 36 -7.60 5.20 4.33
C ASN A 36 -7.18 5.25 5.80
N ALA A 37 -6.06 4.61 6.17
CA ALA A 37 -5.52 4.65 7.52
C ALA A 37 -5.16 6.09 7.94
N LYS A 38 -4.48 6.85 7.07
CA LYS A 38 -4.19 8.27 7.29
C LYS A 38 -5.44 9.11 7.51
N LYS A 39 -6.44 8.97 6.63
CA LYS A 39 -7.72 9.70 6.75
C LYS A 39 -8.47 9.40 8.04
N ARG A 40 -8.34 8.18 8.57
CA ARG A 40 -9.01 7.71 9.79
C ARG A 40 -8.21 7.98 11.07
N GLY A 41 -7.04 8.60 10.98
CA GLY A 41 -6.19 8.82 12.15
C GLY A 41 -5.65 7.51 12.73
N SER A 42 -5.40 6.50 11.89
CA SER A 42 -4.71 5.28 12.30
C SER A 42 -3.21 5.39 12.00
N PRO A 43 -2.33 4.79 12.81
CA PRO A 43 -0.91 4.73 12.49
C PRO A 43 -0.66 3.93 11.20
N VAL A 44 0.35 4.33 10.45
CA VAL A 44 0.77 3.67 9.20
C VAL A 44 2.22 3.23 9.28
N THR A 45 2.56 2.14 8.62
CA THR A 45 3.96 1.70 8.49
C THR A 45 4.64 2.43 7.35
N GLU A 46 5.81 3.02 7.61
CA GLU A 46 6.66 3.66 6.60
C GLU A 46 8.12 3.18 6.73
N LEU A 47 8.83 3.15 5.60
CA LEU A 47 10.28 2.99 5.58
C LEU A 47 10.93 4.36 5.72
N ARG A 48 11.56 4.65 6.87
CA ARG A 48 12.30 5.89 7.12
C ARG A 48 13.72 5.54 7.55
N GLU A 49 14.71 6.20 6.95
CA GLU A 49 16.14 6.00 7.27
C GLU A 49 16.56 4.51 7.26
N GLY A 50 16.00 3.73 6.32
CA GLY A 50 16.28 2.30 6.17
C GLY A 50 15.62 1.40 7.23
N ARG A 51 14.66 1.91 8.02
CA ARG A 51 13.95 1.16 9.06
C ARG A 51 12.43 1.27 8.91
N LEU A 52 11.71 0.21 9.26
CA LEU A 52 10.26 0.26 9.35
C LEU A 52 9.83 0.92 10.66
N VAL A 53 9.00 1.95 10.53
CA VAL A 53 8.44 2.69 11.66
C VAL A 53 6.94 2.80 11.52
N TRP A 54 6.23 2.79 12.65
CA TRP A 54 4.87 3.32 12.72
C TRP A 54 4.92 4.84 12.75
N VAL A 55 4.07 5.46 11.95
CA VAL A 55 3.87 6.91 11.90
C VAL A 55 2.44 7.17 12.36
N TYR A 56 2.32 7.81 13.52
CA TYR A 56 1.05 8.17 14.12
C TYR A 56 0.50 9.47 13.50
N PRO A 57 -0.82 9.75 13.64
CA PRO A 57 -1.44 10.96 13.07
C PRO A 57 -0.88 12.28 13.62
N ASP A 58 -0.36 12.26 14.84
CA ASP A 58 0.31 13.39 15.51
C ASP A 58 1.74 13.63 15.02
N GLY A 59 2.24 12.80 14.09
CA GLY A 59 3.60 12.85 13.57
C GLY A 59 4.63 12.11 14.43
N ARG A 60 4.23 11.54 15.58
CA ARG A 60 5.10 10.67 16.38
C ARG A 60 5.48 9.45 15.54
N THR A 61 6.72 9.02 15.69
CA THR A 61 7.21 7.80 15.06
C THR A 61 7.66 6.80 16.11
N GLU A 62 7.42 5.51 15.86
CA GLU A 62 7.81 4.41 16.73
C GLU A 62 8.43 3.30 15.88
N GLN A 63 9.61 2.83 16.28
CA GLN A 63 10.25 1.75 15.56
C GLN A 63 9.47 0.45 15.76
N ILE A 64 9.18 -0.25 14.68
CA ILE A 64 8.63 -1.61 14.77
C ILE A 64 9.77 -2.51 15.26
N ARG A 65 9.62 -3.08 16.44
CA ARG A 65 10.52 -4.10 16.99
C ARG A 65 9.84 -5.45 16.75
N ASP A 66 10.59 -6.39 16.18
CA ASP A 66 10.20 -7.81 16.14
C ASP A 66 10.12 -8.38 17.57
#